data_AF-A0A920A8F1-F1
#
_entry.id   AF-A0A920A8F1-F1
#
_cell.length_a   1.000
_cell.length_b   1.000
_cell.length_c   1.000
_cell.angle_alpha   90.00
_cell.angle_beta   90.00
_cell.angle_gamma   90.00
#
_symmetry.space_group_name_H-M   'P 1'
#
loop_
_entity.id
_entity.type
_entity.pdbx_description
1 polymer ?
#
loop_
_entity_poly.entity_id
_entity_poly.type
_entity_poly.pdbx_seq_one_letter_code
_entity_poly.pdbx_strand_id
1 'polypeptide(L)'
;MILQDQQKLLSFLGLFPFIALAALIWINPVWDIFILLIFIFYSLFIHIFLCGSWWGIARQKNKSVLPSILFFFFPLILAFVLCLMEVSFSPSYSETYKFILGPLIALLLAFELGHIYEKKILNLEEDYIELRFKLTFSVRICHLLMIGFIFTNQ
;
A
#
# COMPACT_ATOMS: atom_id res chain seq x y z
N MET A 1 -12.76 17.44 -19.35
CA MET A 1 -13.74 17.26 -18.26
C MET A 1 -14.10 15.78 -18.07
N ILE A 2 -14.80 15.13 -19.01
CA ILE A 2 -15.24 13.71 -18.87
C ILE A 2 -14.11 12.74 -18.48
N LEU A 3 -12.94 12.82 -19.14
CA LEU A 3 -11.81 11.93 -18.85
C LEU A 3 -11.21 12.17 -17.46
N GLN A 4 -11.20 13.41 -16.97
CA GLN A 4 -10.68 13.76 -15.64
C GLN A 4 -11.62 13.25 -14.54
N ASP A 5 -12.92 13.29 -14.78
CA ASP A 5 -13.94 12.78 -13.86
C ASP A 5 -13.90 11.25 -13.78
N GLN A 6 -13.68 10.57 -14.92
CA GLN A 6 -13.49 9.12 -14.97
C GLN A 6 -12.24 8.66 -14.23
N GLN A 7 -11.12 9.39 -14.34
CA GLN A 7 -9.88 9.10 -13.60
C GLN A 7 -10.08 9.24 -12.09
N LYS A 8 -10.76 10.30 -11.64
CA LYS A 8 -11.12 10.49 -10.23
C LYS A 8 -12.01 9.37 -9.72
N LEU A 9 -13.05 9.01 -10.48
CA LEU A 9 -13.95 7.90 -10.13
C LEU A 9 -13.19 6.59 -9.97
N LEU A 10 -12.37 6.21 -10.95
CA LEU A 10 -11.57 4.98 -10.89
C LEU A 10 -10.65 4.97 -9.66
N SER A 11 -10.06 6.12 -9.33
CA SER A 11 -9.18 6.24 -8.17
C SER A 11 -9.91 6.01 -6.84
N PHE A 12 -11.13 6.54 -6.69
CA PHE A 12 -11.95 6.28 -5.50
C PHE A 12 -12.50 4.85 -5.47
N LEU A 13 -12.85 4.27 -6.61
CA LEU A 13 -13.24 2.86 -6.70
C LEU A 13 -12.08 1.93 -6.30
N GLY A 14 -10.84 2.30 -6.64
CA GLY A 14 -9.64 1.58 -6.16
C GLY A 14 -9.43 1.67 -4.65
N LEU A 15 -10.00 2.67 -3.97
CA LEU A 15 -9.92 2.79 -2.52
C LEU A 15 -10.97 1.90 -1.81
N PHE A 16 -12.07 1.57 -2.48
CA PHE A 16 -13.17 0.83 -1.88
C PHE A 16 -12.75 -0.50 -1.25
N PRO A 17 -11.96 -1.38 -1.90
CA PRO A 17 -11.56 -2.64 -1.28
C PRO A 17 -10.71 -2.47 -0.02
N PHE A 18 -9.87 -1.43 0.05
CA PHE A 18 -9.12 -1.12 1.28
C PHE A 18 -10.07 -0.83 2.45
N ILE A 19 -11.03 0.08 2.23
CA ILE A 19 -11.98 0.50 3.27
C ILE A 19 -12.88 -0.68 3.65
N ALA A 20 -13.41 -1.42 2.66
CA ALA A 20 -14.31 -2.53 2.90
C ALA A 20 -13.63 -3.65 3.71
N LEU A 21 -12.41 -4.05 3.35
CA LEU A 21 -11.66 -5.08 4.09
C LEU A 21 -11.27 -4.59 5.49
N ALA A 22 -10.83 -3.33 5.62
CA ALA A 22 -10.50 -2.73 6.91
C ALA A 22 -11.74 -2.64 7.82
N ALA A 23 -12.91 -2.31 7.31
CA ALA A 23 -14.14 -2.35 8.11
C ALA A 23 -14.53 -3.79 8.46
N LEU A 24 -14.46 -4.71 7.50
CA LEU A 24 -14.91 -6.09 7.65
C LEU A 24 -14.15 -6.83 8.75
N ILE A 25 -12.82 -6.70 8.82
CA ILE A 25 -12.03 -7.42 9.82
C ILE A 25 -12.37 -7.00 11.25
N TRP A 26 -12.72 -5.72 11.45
CA TRP A 26 -13.08 -5.18 12.77
C TRP A 26 -14.53 -5.49 13.16
N ILE A 27 -15.43 -5.74 12.20
CA ILE A 27 -16.83 -6.08 12.46
C ILE A 27 -17.00 -7.59 12.65
N ASN A 28 -16.33 -8.40 11.84
CA ASN A 28 -16.46 -9.86 11.84
C ASN A 28 -15.12 -10.54 11.56
N PRO A 29 -14.31 -10.79 12.61
CA PRO A 29 -12.95 -11.34 12.47
C PRO A 29 -12.91 -12.85 12.25
N VAL A 30 -14.03 -13.53 11.99
CA VAL A 30 -14.06 -15.01 11.82
C VAL A 30 -13.11 -15.50 10.70
N TRP A 31 -12.84 -14.64 9.71
CA TRP A 31 -11.93 -14.92 8.59
C TRP A 31 -10.73 -13.97 8.55
N ASP A 32 -10.29 -13.48 9.71
CA ASP A 32 -9.20 -12.52 9.89
C ASP A 32 -7.98 -12.74 8.98
N ILE A 33 -7.38 -13.93 8.99
CA ILE A 33 -6.19 -14.25 8.18
C ILE A 33 -6.48 -14.12 6.69
N PHE A 34 -7.64 -14.61 6.23
CA PHE A 34 -8.02 -14.48 4.83
C PHE A 34 -8.24 -13.01 4.44
N ILE A 35 -8.88 -12.23 5.32
CA ILE A 35 -9.11 -10.80 5.09
C ILE A 35 -7.76 -10.05 5.01
N LEU A 36 -6.83 -10.34 5.91
CA LEU A 36 -5.49 -9.77 5.93
C LEU A 36 -4.71 -10.12 4.65
N LEU A 37 -4.76 -11.38 4.23
CA LEU A 37 -4.10 -11.82 2.99
C LEU A 37 -4.70 -11.14 1.75
N ILE A 38 -6.03 -11.09 1.63
CA ILE A 38 -6.70 -10.40 0.53
C ILE A 38 -6.32 -8.92 0.51
N PHE A 39 -6.27 -8.28 1.68
CA PHE A 39 -5.84 -6.88 1.81
C PHE A 39 -4.41 -6.68 1.33
N ILE A 40 -3.48 -7.56 1.74
CA ILE A 40 -2.07 -7.52 1.32
C ILE A 40 -1.96 -7.71 -0.20
N PHE A 41 -2.62 -8.71 -0.77
CA PHE A 41 -2.57 -8.96 -2.22
C PHE A 41 -3.16 -7.81 -3.02
N TYR A 42 -4.30 -7.27 -2.60
CA TYR A 42 -4.90 -6.11 -3.25
C TYR A 42 -3.96 -4.90 -3.19
N SER A 43 -3.39 -4.62 -2.01
CA SER A 43 -2.40 -3.57 -1.80
C SER A 43 -1.19 -3.73 -2.73
N LEU A 44 -0.67 -4.95 -2.85
CA LEU A 44 0.43 -5.28 -3.74
C LEU A 44 0.07 -5.05 -5.21
N PHE A 45 -1.12 -5.45 -5.66
CA PHE A 45 -1.55 -5.22 -7.05
C PHE A 45 -1.69 -3.73 -7.37
N ILE A 46 -2.24 -2.94 -6.46
CA ILE A 46 -2.30 -1.48 -6.63
C ILE A 46 -0.90 -0.88 -6.68
N HIS A 47 0.02 -1.35 -5.82
CA HIS A 47 1.41 -0.89 -5.84
C HIS A 47 2.13 -1.24 -7.14
N ILE A 48 1.96 -2.46 -7.65
CA ILE A 48 2.51 -2.90 -8.95
C ILE A 48 1.98 -2.02 -10.08
N PHE A 49 0.67 -1.77 -10.09
CA PHE A 49 0.03 -0.88 -11.07
C PHE A 49 0.63 0.53 -11.04
N LEU A 50 0.85 1.09 -9.84
CA LEU A 50 1.49 2.40 -9.66
C LEU A 50 2.94 2.39 -10.17
N CYS A 51 3.73 1.37 -9.84
CA CYS A 51 5.12 1.25 -10.31
C CYS A 51 5.21 1.19 -11.85
N GLY A 52 4.31 0.45 -12.50
CA GLY A 52 4.21 0.42 -13.96
C GLY A 52 3.85 1.79 -14.55
N SER A 53 2.92 2.49 -13.91
CA SER A 53 2.52 3.85 -14.32
C SER A 53 3.67 4.84 -14.18
N TRP A 54 4.38 4.80 -13.05
CA TRP A 54 5.56 5.60 -12.79
C TRP A 54 6.68 5.35 -13.79
N TRP A 55 6.92 4.10 -14.16
CA TRP A 55 7.90 3.74 -15.19
C TRP A 55 7.56 4.41 -16.53
N GLY A 56 6.29 4.33 -16.95
CA GLY A 56 5.80 4.97 -18.18
C GLY A 56 5.94 6.50 -18.15
N ILE A 57 5.54 7.12 -17.03
CA ILE A 57 5.65 8.58 -16.83
C ILE A 57 7.11 9.03 -16.82
N ALA A 58 7.99 8.32 -16.11
CA ALA A 58 9.41 8.63 -16.05
C ALA A 58 10.02 8.64 -17.45
N ARG A 59 9.69 7.64 -18.27
CA ARG A 59 10.11 7.57 -19.67
C ARG A 59 9.59 8.77 -20.48
N GLN A 60 8.30 9.11 -20.37
CA GLN A 60 7.70 10.25 -21.08
C GLN A 60 8.35 11.59 -20.70
N LYS A 61 8.71 11.76 -19.42
CA LYS A 61 9.33 12.97 -18.89
C LYS A 61 10.87 12.98 -18.99
N ASN A 62 11.48 12.03 -19.70
CA ASN A 62 12.94 11.87 -19.79
C ASN A 62 13.64 11.84 -18.41
N LYS A 63 13.02 11.20 -17.42
CA LYS A 63 13.58 10.94 -16.10
C LYS A 63 14.11 9.50 -16.02
N SER A 64 15.01 9.24 -15.07
CA SER A 64 15.48 7.88 -14.82
C SER A 64 14.33 6.97 -14.40
N VAL A 65 14.28 5.78 -15.00
CA VAL A 65 13.31 4.71 -14.66
C VAL A 65 13.77 3.86 -13.46
N LEU A 66 15.04 3.99 -13.06
CA LEU A 66 15.62 3.22 -11.96
C LEU A 66 14.82 3.33 -10.66
N PRO A 67 14.35 4.52 -10.23
CA PRO A 67 13.52 4.63 -9.02
C PRO A 67 12.24 3.78 -9.10
N SER A 68 11.55 3.75 -10.25
CA SER A 68 10.33 2.93 -10.42
C SER A 68 10.62 1.43 -10.29
N ILE A 69 11.77 0.97 -10.80
CA ILE A 69 12.23 -0.41 -10.67
C ILE A 69 12.53 -0.72 -9.19
N LEU A 70 13.24 0.17 -8.49
CA LEU A 70 13.54 -0.02 -7.08
C LEU A 70 12.26 -0.06 -6.24
N PHE A 71 11.29 0.82 -6.51
CA PHE A 71 10.01 0.83 -5.81
C PHE A 71 9.17 -0.43 -6.07
N PHE A 72 9.28 -1.04 -7.27
CA PHE A 72 8.60 -2.29 -7.55
C PHE A 72 9.05 -3.42 -6.61
N PHE A 73 10.36 -3.56 -6.39
CA PHE A 73 10.92 -4.60 -5.52
C PHE A 73 10.93 -4.21 -4.03
N PHE A 74 10.84 -2.92 -3.71
CA PHE A 74 10.94 -2.40 -2.35
C PHE A 74 10.03 -3.10 -1.33
N PRO A 75 8.70 -3.22 -1.50
CA PRO A 75 7.86 -3.85 -0.50
C PRO A 75 8.19 -5.33 -0.29
N LEU A 76 8.62 -6.05 -1.34
CA LEU A 76 9.01 -7.45 -1.23
C LEU A 76 10.29 -7.62 -0.39
N ILE A 77 11.32 -6.83 -0.71
CA ILE A 77 12.61 -6.87 -0.01
C ILE A 77 12.40 -6.48 1.46
N LEU A 78 11.66 -5.39 1.70
CA LEU A 78 11.41 -4.93 3.05
C LEU A 78 10.55 -5.91 3.86
N ALA A 79 9.49 -6.48 3.27
CA ALA A 79 8.69 -7.50 3.93
C ALA A 79 9.54 -8.71 4.32
N PHE A 80 10.41 -9.18 3.42
CA PHE A 80 11.33 -10.28 3.71
C PHE A 80 12.25 -9.97 4.90
N VAL A 81 12.86 -8.79 4.92
CA VAL A 81 13.70 -8.35 6.05
C VAL A 81 12.92 -8.30 7.35
N LEU A 82 11.71 -7.73 7.35
CA LEU A 82 10.87 -7.62 8.54
C LEU A 82 10.42 -9.00 9.05
N CYS A 83 10.05 -9.92 8.16
CA CYS A 83 9.72 -11.30 8.52
C CYS A 83 10.92 -12.03 9.14
N LEU A 84 12.14 -11.83 8.63
CA LEU A 84 13.35 -12.41 9.24
C LEU A 84 13.63 -11.84 10.64
N MET A 85 13.40 -10.53 10.82
CA MET A 85 13.53 -9.91 12.13
C MET A 85 12.50 -10.49 13.11
N GLU A 86 11.28 -10.72 12.67
CA GLU A 86 10.21 -11.32 13.47
C GLU A 86 10.54 -12.74 13.97
N VAL A 87 11.25 -13.55 13.17
CA VAL A 87 11.77 -14.85 13.64
C VAL A 87 12.77 -14.68 14.79
N SER A 88 13.57 -13.63 14.75
CA SER A 88 14.64 -13.38 15.72
C SER A 88 14.14 -12.68 16.99
N PHE A 89 13.09 -11.87 16.87
CA PHE A 89 12.50 -11.10 17.96
C PHE A 89 11.06 -11.57 18.14
N SER A 90 10.83 -12.48 19.09
CA SER A 90 9.50 -12.98 19.42
C SER A 90 8.51 -11.82 19.59
N PRO A 91 7.54 -11.67 18.66
CA PRO A 91 6.65 -10.52 18.67
C PRO A 91 5.69 -10.56 19.85
N SER A 92 5.16 -9.38 20.22
CA SER A 92 4.18 -9.25 21.31
C SER A 92 2.72 -9.52 20.89
N TYR A 93 2.50 -10.06 19.69
CA TYR A 93 1.19 -10.43 19.15
C TYR A 93 1.12 -11.95 18.92
N SER A 94 -0.10 -12.46 18.70
CA SER A 94 -0.34 -13.89 18.50
C SER A 94 0.47 -14.47 17.34
N GLU A 95 1.07 -15.65 17.56
CA GLU A 95 1.80 -16.40 16.52
C GLU A 95 0.92 -16.72 15.29
N THR A 96 -0.41 -16.66 15.42
CA THR A 96 -1.33 -16.82 14.28
C THR A 96 -1.09 -15.78 13.19
N TYR A 97 -0.68 -14.55 13.55
CA TYR A 97 -0.41 -13.47 12.58
C TYR A 97 1.04 -13.37 12.14
N LYS A 98 1.83 -14.42 12.41
CA LYS A 98 3.24 -14.43 12.06
C LYS A 98 3.43 -14.17 10.57
N PHE A 99 4.40 -13.33 10.22
CA PHE A 99 4.71 -12.92 8.85
C PHE A 99 3.65 -12.08 8.13
N ILE A 100 2.56 -11.67 8.80
CA ILE A 100 1.56 -10.75 8.22
C ILE A 100 1.95 -9.30 8.45
N LEU A 101 2.53 -8.99 9.61
CA LEU A 101 2.89 -7.62 9.97
C LEU A 101 3.94 -7.02 9.02
N GLY A 102 4.97 -7.79 8.67
CA GLY A 102 6.04 -7.37 7.77
C GLY A 102 5.52 -6.82 6.42
N PRO A 103 4.72 -7.59 5.66
CA PRO A 103 4.07 -7.13 4.44
C PRO A 103 3.22 -5.87 4.60
N LEU A 104 2.43 -5.76 5.68
CA LEU A 104 1.60 -4.57 5.94
C LEU A 104 2.46 -3.32 6.13
N ILE A 105 3.52 -3.40 6.93
CA ILE A 105 4.45 -2.28 7.14
C ILE A 105 5.18 -1.93 5.84
N ALA A 106 5.65 -2.95 5.12
CA ALA A 106 6.41 -2.75 3.89
C ALA A 106 5.58 -2.04 2.81
N LEU A 107 4.33 -2.46 2.62
CA LEU A 107 3.40 -1.83 1.68
C LEU A 107 2.99 -0.43 2.12
N LEU A 108 2.72 -0.22 3.42
CA LEU A 108 2.46 1.10 3.98
C LEU A 108 3.59 2.08 3.62
N LEU A 109 4.83 1.71 3.89
CA LEU A 109 5.99 2.56 3.56
C LEU A 109 6.18 2.73 2.05
N ALA A 110 5.88 1.71 1.25
CA ALA A 110 5.96 1.78 -0.20
C ALA A 110 5.00 2.84 -0.78
N PHE A 111 3.76 2.91 -0.28
CA PHE A 111 2.80 3.93 -0.69
C PHE A 111 3.23 5.35 -0.31
N GLU A 112 3.77 5.53 0.90
CA GLU A 112 4.27 6.83 1.38
C GLU A 112 5.45 7.33 0.55
N LEU A 113 6.45 6.48 0.34
CA LEU A 113 7.63 6.83 -0.44
C LEU A 113 7.27 7.04 -1.92
N GLY A 114 6.33 6.25 -2.44
CA GLY A 114 5.76 6.43 -3.77
C GLY A 114 5.14 7.81 -3.96
N HIS A 115 4.35 8.29 -3.00
CA HIS A 115 3.78 9.64 -3.04
C HIS A 115 4.87 10.74 -3.04
N ILE A 116 5.91 10.56 -2.22
CA ILE A 116 7.07 11.48 -2.22
C ILE A 116 7.77 11.48 -3.58
N TYR A 117 7.93 10.31 -4.19
CA TYR A 117 8.53 10.17 -5.51
C TYR A 117 7.71 10.85 -6.61
N GLU A 118 6.39 10.66 -6.62
CA GLU A 118 5.46 11.36 -7.51
C GLU A 118 5.61 12.88 -7.41
N LYS A 119 5.65 13.40 -6.18
CA LYS A 119 5.75 14.83 -5.91
C LYS A 119 7.11 15.43 -6.25
N LYS A 120 8.20 14.81 -5.79
CA LYS A 120 9.54 15.42 -5.82
C LYS A 120 10.35 15.07 -7.07
N ILE A 121 10.15 13.88 -7.64
CA ILE A 121 11.00 13.39 -8.73
C ILE A 121 10.27 13.41 -10.07
N LEU A 122 9.04 12.90 -10.11
CA LEU A 122 8.22 12.94 -11.33
C LEU A 122 7.60 14.32 -11.59
N ASN A 123 7.53 15.17 -10.55
CA ASN A 123 7.01 16.53 -10.61
C ASN A 123 5.65 16.57 -11.34
N LEU A 124 4.70 15.77 -10.84
CA LEU A 124 3.36 15.67 -11.41
C LEU A 124 2.53 16.91 -11.07
N GLU A 125 1.44 17.10 -11.82
CA GLU A 125 0.55 18.25 -11.67
C GLU A 125 -0.07 18.30 -10.27
N GLU A 126 -0.33 19.52 -9.76
CA GLU A 126 -0.78 19.74 -8.40
C GLU A 126 -2.12 19.07 -8.09
N ASP A 127 -3.10 19.17 -9.01
CA ASP A 127 -4.41 18.51 -8.90
C ASP A 127 -4.28 16.99 -8.72
N TYR A 128 -3.34 16.38 -9.45
CA TYR A 128 -3.06 14.95 -9.32
C TYR A 128 -2.41 14.63 -7.98
N ILE A 129 -1.43 15.43 -7.55
CA ILE A 129 -0.75 15.24 -6.26
C ILE A 129 -1.72 15.41 -5.09
N GLU A 130 -2.67 16.33 -5.16
CA GLU A 130 -3.70 16.51 -4.13
C GLU A 130 -4.62 15.28 -4.05
N LEU A 131 -5.08 14.76 -5.19
CA LEU A 131 -5.85 13.53 -5.24
C LEU A 131 -5.05 12.35 -4.66
N ARG A 132 -3.79 12.19 -5.09
CA ARG A 132 -2.90 11.13 -4.58
C ARG A 132 -2.67 11.23 -3.09
N PHE A 133 -2.52 12.43 -2.53
CA PHE A 133 -2.41 12.61 -1.09
C PHE A 133 -3.65 12.07 -0.36
N LYS A 134 -4.86 12.40 -0.81
CA LYS A 134 -6.11 11.89 -0.21
C LYS A 134 -6.21 10.37 -0.25
N LEU A 135 -5.84 9.77 -1.38
CA LEU A 135 -5.84 8.32 -1.56
C LEU A 135 -4.80 7.63 -0.69
N THR A 136 -3.55 8.08 -0.74
CA THR A 136 -2.44 7.52 0.07
C THR A 136 -2.73 7.68 1.56
N PHE A 137 -3.25 8.82 1.99
CA PHE A 137 -3.66 9.02 3.37
C PHE A 137 -4.75 8.03 3.80
N SER A 138 -5.74 7.79 2.94
CA SER A 138 -6.80 6.81 3.24
C SER A 138 -6.25 5.38 3.31
N VAL A 139 -5.37 5.01 2.39
CA VAL A 139 -4.68 3.71 2.38
C VAL A 139 -3.80 3.54 3.63
N ARG A 140 -3.12 4.61 4.07
CA ARG A 140 -2.35 4.62 5.33
C ARG A 140 -3.24 4.29 6.51
N ILE A 141 -4.38 4.97 6.66
CA ILE A 141 -5.32 4.69 7.76
C ILE A 141 -5.78 3.23 7.70
N CYS A 142 -6.11 2.70 6.51
CA CYS A 142 -6.51 1.30 6.38
C CYS A 142 -5.39 0.33 6.81
N HIS A 143 -4.13 0.56 6.41
CA HIS A 143 -3.01 -0.26 6.86
C HIS A 143 -2.81 -0.18 8.38
N LEU A 144 -2.90 1.01 8.97
CA LEU A 144 -2.78 1.19 10.41
C LEU A 144 -3.90 0.48 11.18
N LEU A 145 -5.13 0.45 10.64
CA LEU A 145 -6.23 -0.34 11.19
C LEU A 145 -5.96 -1.85 11.11
N MET A 146 -5.40 -2.35 10.01
CA MET A 146 -5.00 -3.76 9.90
C MET A 146 -3.88 -4.12 10.88
N ILE A 147 -2.89 -3.24 11.01
CA ILE A 147 -1.80 -3.42 11.97
C ILE A 147 -2.36 -3.40 13.40
N GLY A 148 -3.20 -2.42 13.74
CA GLY A 148 -3.84 -2.33 15.05
C GLY A 148 -4.68 -3.56 15.40
N PHE A 149 -5.34 -4.17 14.41
CA PHE A 149 -6.10 -5.41 14.60
C PHE A 149 -5.20 -6.56 15.09
N ILE A 150 -4.03 -6.74 14.49
CA ILE A 150 -3.05 -7.79 14.85
C ILE A 150 -2.63 -7.68 16.33
N PHE A 151 -2.43 -6.46 16.83
CA PHE A 151 -2.00 -6.25 18.22
C PHE A 151 -3.13 -6.33 19.25
N THR A 152 -4.39 -6.23 18.82
CA THR A 152 -5.56 -6.23 19.72
C THR A 152 -6.20 -7.61 19.88
N ASN A 153 -6.06 -8.49 18.91
CA ASN A 153 -6.65 -9.84 18.93
C ASN A 153 -5.60 -10.91 19.25
N GLN A 154 -5.08 -10.89 20.48
CA GLN A 154 -4.09 -11.87 20.97
C GLN A 154 -4.72 -13.22 21.29
#